data_AF-A0A7C4UMN6-F1
#
_entry.id   AF-A0A7C4UMN6-F1
#
_cell.length_a   1.000
_cell.length_b   1.000
_cell.length_c   1.000
_cell.angle_alpha   90.00
_cell.angle_beta   90.00
_cell.angle_gamma   90.00
#
_symmetry.space_group_name_H-M   'P 1'
#
loop_
_entity.id
_entity.type
_entity.pdbx_description
1 polymer ?
#
loop_
_entity_poly.entity_id
_entity_poly.type
_entity_poly.pdbx_seq_one_letter_code
_entity_poly.pdbx_strand_id
1 'polypeptide(L)'
;MSKRFLMISIVAVVIVTAALTAYYTYQPNAERILKFRAWMRDPASNPDWKLVTGSRCGSAPFNFPTDGFAGFLWGDSFGPTHTHQGIDIFAGTEAGVTRVISAYPGYLTRLPEWKSAVIVRVPSDPLNPGQQIWLYYTHMADRFGNSFISEEFPAGASEKPVDAGTFLGYQGDYSGDPNNPVG
;
A
#
# COMPACT_ATOMS: atom_id res chain seq x y z
N MET A 1 16.34 28.44 43.64
CA MET A 1 16.90 27.83 42.42
C MET A 1 17.69 28.88 41.64
N SER A 2 18.90 28.57 41.20
CA SER A 2 19.67 29.51 40.37
C SER A 2 19.02 29.62 38.98
N LYS A 3 19.07 30.81 38.38
CA LYS A 3 18.60 31.03 36.99
C LYS A 3 19.25 30.03 36.01
N ARG A 4 20.50 29.62 36.28
CA ARG A 4 21.20 28.59 35.51
C ARG A 4 20.55 27.21 35.62
N PHE A 5 20.16 26.79 36.82
CA PHE A 5 19.51 25.49 37.02
C PHE A 5 18.12 25.45 36.34
N LEU A 6 17.38 26.55 36.41
CA LEU A 6 16.09 26.69 35.72
C LEU A 6 16.27 26.63 34.18
N MET A 7 17.25 27.36 33.63
CA MET A 7 17.56 27.34 32.19
C MET A 7 17.96 25.94 31.70
N ILE A 8 18.82 25.24 32.45
CA ILE A 8 19.23 23.87 32.10
C ILE A 8 18.03 22.93 32.11
N SER A 9 17.15 23.05 33.10
CA SER A 9 15.94 22.21 33.20
C SER A 9 14.99 22.45 32.03
N ILE A 10 14.77 23.71 31.62
CA ILE A 10 13.95 24.05 30.46
C ILE A 10 14.53 23.47 29.17
N VAL A 11 15.84 23.64 28.95
CA VAL A 11 16.51 23.09 27.77
C VAL A 11 16.42 21.57 27.74
N ALA A 12 16.63 20.90 28.87
CA ALA A 12 16.49 19.45 28.97
C ALA A 12 15.07 18.99 28.64
N VAL A 13 14.04 19.67 29.15
CA VAL A 13 12.64 19.36 28.84
C VAL A 13 12.34 19.57 27.35
N VAL A 14 12.83 20.65 26.74
CA VAL A 14 12.64 20.91 25.30
C VAL A 14 13.30 19.82 24.46
N ILE A 15 14.53 19.44 24.77
CA ILE A 15 15.25 18.39 24.04
C ILE A 15 14.54 17.05 24.17
N VAL A 16 14.15 16.67 25.39
CA VAL A 16 13.44 15.39 25.63
C VAL A 16 12.09 15.40 24.91
N THR A 17 11.33 16.49 24.99
CA THR A 17 10.04 16.60 24.31
C THR A 17 10.20 16.53 22.79
N ALA A 18 11.19 17.22 22.23
CA ALA A 18 11.49 17.17 20.79
C ALA A 18 11.93 15.77 20.35
N ALA A 19 12.77 15.09 21.13
CA ALA A 19 13.23 13.74 20.84
C ALA A 19 12.10 12.71 20.93
N LEU A 20 11.25 12.78 21.96
CA LEU A 20 10.06 11.93 22.09
C LEU A 20 9.07 12.21 20.98
N THR A 21 8.81 13.47 20.65
CA THR A 21 7.92 13.84 19.55
C THR A 21 8.47 13.26 18.25
N ALA A 22 9.74 13.49 17.92
CA ALA A 22 10.36 12.91 16.73
C ALA A 22 10.29 11.39 16.73
N TYR A 23 10.54 10.72 17.86
CA TYR A 23 10.46 9.27 17.98
C TYR A 23 9.05 8.70 17.77
N TYR A 24 8.01 9.41 18.24
CA TYR A 24 6.61 8.97 18.09
C TYR A 24 5.99 9.41 16.76
N THR A 25 6.46 10.51 16.16
CA THR A 25 5.93 11.01 14.87
C THR A 25 6.69 10.46 13.66
N TYR A 26 7.95 10.09 13.84
CA TYR A 26 8.85 9.64 12.78
C TYR A 26 9.39 8.26 13.11
N GLN A 27 8.64 7.24 12.69
CA GLN A 27 9.08 5.84 12.75
C GLN A 27 9.21 5.24 11.35
N PRO A 28 10.07 5.78 10.45
CA PRO A 28 10.42 5.02 9.28
C PRO A 28 11.11 3.74 9.74
N ASN A 29 10.55 2.60 9.38
CA ASN A 29 11.19 1.33 9.61
C ASN A 29 12.48 1.28 8.75
N ALA A 30 13.61 1.64 9.35
CA ALA A 30 14.87 1.82 8.62
C ALA A 30 15.32 0.53 7.91
N GLU A 31 15.07 -0.63 8.54
CA GLU A 31 15.32 -1.93 7.93
C GLU A 31 14.47 -2.13 6.67
N ARG A 32 13.17 -1.78 6.73
CA ARG A 32 12.26 -1.85 5.59
C ARG A 32 12.69 -0.94 4.45
N ILE A 33 13.13 0.28 4.74
CA ILE A 33 13.66 1.20 3.72
C ILE A 33 14.92 0.63 3.06
N LEU A 34 15.82 0.02 3.84
CA LEU A 34 17.02 -0.62 3.28
C LEU A 34 16.67 -1.81 2.39
N LYS A 35 15.72 -2.66 2.81
CA LYS A 35 15.20 -3.78 2.00
C LYS A 35 14.52 -3.30 0.74
N PHE A 36 13.69 -2.26 0.82
CA PHE A 36 13.06 -1.63 -0.35
C PHE A 36 14.12 -1.14 -1.36
N ARG A 37 15.14 -0.41 -0.90
CA ARG A 37 16.22 0.06 -1.79
C ARG A 37 17.02 -1.09 -2.41
N ALA A 38 17.26 -2.17 -1.66
CA ALA A 38 17.92 -3.36 -2.17
C ALA A 38 17.06 -4.04 -3.25
N TRP A 39 15.78 -4.24 -2.96
CA TRP A 39 14.81 -4.80 -3.89
C TRP A 39 14.71 -3.99 -5.19
N MET A 40 14.54 -2.67 -5.10
CA MET A 40 14.42 -1.81 -6.29
C MET A 40 15.68 -1.77 -7.16
N ARG A 41 16.86 -2.08 -6.59
CA ARG A 41 18.11 -2.14 -7.33
C ARG A 41 18.28 -3.47 -8.06
N ASP A 42 17.98 -4.56 -7.37
CA ASP A 42 18.15 -5.92 -7.87
C ASP A 42 17.17 -6.88 -7.18
N PRO A 43 15.92 -7.02 -7.69
CA PRO A 43 14.93 -7.92 -7.12
C PRO A 43 15.38 -9.39 -7.14
N ALA A 44 16.19 -9.77 -8.13
CA ALA A 44 16.65 -11.14 -8.32
C ALA A 44 17.65 -11.58 -7.24
N SER A 45 18.31 -10.63 -6.56
CA SER A 45 19.25 -10.92 -5.47
C SER A 45 18.59 -11.42 -4.17
N ASN A 46 17.28 -11.20 -4.00
CA ASN A 46 16.56 -11.58 -2.77
C ASN A 46 15.19 -12.23 -3.09
N PRO A 47 15.18 -13.38 -3.79
CA PRO A 47 13.93 -13.99 -4.26
C PRO A 47 12.99 -14.41 -3.12
N ASP A 48 13.52 -14.74 -1.95
CA ASP A 48 12.74 -15.17 -0.78
C ASP A 48 11.89 -14.04 -0.16
N TRP A 49 12.13 -12.78 -0.53
CA TRP A 49 11.30 -11.65 -0.08
C TRP A 49 10.05 -11.46 -0.94
N LYS A 50 9.98 -12.15 -2.09
CA LYS A 50 8.92 -11.98 -3.07
C LYS A 50 7.64 -12.66 -2.58
N LEU A 51 6.57 -11.89 -2.49
CA LEU A 51 5.20 -12.39 -2.41
C LEU A 51 4.81 -13.03 -3.74
N VAL A 52 4.10 -14.15 -3.66
CA VAL A 52 3.60 -14.87 -4.83
C VAL A 52 2.09 -14.62 -4.96
N THR A 53 1.67 -14.15 -6.13
CA THR A 53 0.26 -13.88 -6.46
C THR A 53 -0.60 -15.11 -6.18
N GLY A 54 -1.73 -14.91 -5.50
CA GLY A 54 -2.68 -15.98 -5.20
C GLY A 54 -2.32 -16.83 -3.97
N SER A 55 -1.08 -16.74 -3.47
CA SER A 55 -0.70 -17.37 -2.21
C SER A 55 -1.25 -16.62 -1.00
N ARG A 56 -1.13 -17.20 0.21
CA ARG A 56 -1.64 -16.63 1.46
C ARG A 56 -0.58 -16.67 2.55
N CYS A 57 -0.69 -15.74 3.50
CA CYS A 57 0.09 -15.77 4.73
C CYS A 57 -0.58 -16.69 5.76
N GLY A 58 -0.09 -17.93 5.89
CA GLY A 58 -0.66 -18.91 6.82
C GLY A 58 -2.15 -19.14 6.57
N SER A 59 -2.98 -18.94 7.59
CA SER A 59 -4.44 -19.08 7.52
C SER A 59 -5.18 -17.78 7.19
N ALA A 60 -4.47 -16.69 6.83
CA ALA A 60 -5.11 -15.43 6.46
C ALA A 60 -6.11 -15.64 5.31
N PRO A 61 -7.31 -15.03 5.36
CA PRO A 61 -8.37 -15.33 4.40
C PRO A 61 -8.14 -14.72 3.01
N PHE A 62 -7.29 -13.68 2.93
CA PHE A 62 -7.00 -12.93 1.71
C PHE A 62 -5.77 -13.49 0.99
N ASN A 63 -5.87 -13.60 -0.34
CA ASN A 63 -4.72 -13.89 -1.19
C ASN A 63 -3.83 -12.65 -1.33
N PHE A 64 -2.53 -12.85 -1.52
CA PHE A 64 -1.69 -11.78 -2.06
C PHE A 64 -2.15 -11.44 -3.49
N PRO A 65 -2.47 -10.17 -3.78
CA PRO A 65 -3.11 -9.82 -5.02
C PRO A 65 -2.15 -9.71 -6.20
N THR A 66 -0.83 -9.74 -5.95
CA THR A 66 0.19 -9.55 -6.98
C THR A 66 1.53 -10.07 -6.49
N ASP A 67 2.42 -10.33 -7.45
CA ASP A 67 3.81 -10.65 -7.22
C ASP A 67 4.57 -9.40 -6.78
N GLY A 68 5.55 -9.56 -5.89
CA GLY A 68 6.49 -8.50 -5.55
C GLY A 68 6.87 -8.42 -4.08
N PHE A 69 7.66 -7.41 -3.72
CA PHE A 69 8.07 -7.17 -2.35
C PHE A 69 7.13 -6.18 -1.67
N ALA A 70 6.62 -6.53 -0.48
CA ALA A 70 5.86 -5.60 0.37
C ALA A 70 6.78 -4.54 0.98
N GLY A 71 6.94 -3.43 0.26
CA GLY A 71 7.88 -2.35 0.57
C GLY A 71 7.41 -1.46 1.71
N PHE A 72 6.11 -1.15 1.78
CA PHE A 72 5.52 -0.30 2.82
C PHE A 72 4.21 -0.92 3.32
N LEU A 73 3.94 -0.77 4.62
CA LEU A 73 2.82 -1.41 5.32
C LEU A 73 1.91 -0.39 5.98
N TRP A 74 0.74 -0.86 6.41
CA TRP A 74 -0.22 -0.05 7.16
C TRP A 74 0.44 0.59 8.38
N GLY A 75 0.23 1.89 8.55
CA GLY A 75 0.74 2.65 9.68
C GLY A 75 2.20 3.11 9.52
N ASP A 76 2.91 2.72 8.46
CA ASP A 76 4.21 3.34 8.14
C ASP A 76 4.00 4.86 7.94
N SER A 77 4.95 5.66 8.43
CA SER A 77 4.89 7.12 8.36
C SER A 77 6.14 7.68 7.68
N PHE A 78 5.91 8.51 6.66
CA PHE A 78 6.95 9.22 5.90
C PHE A 78 6.94 10.73 6.15
N GLY A 79 6.06 11.20 7.04
CA GLY A 79 5.96 12.60 7.42
C GLY A 79 5.06 12.78 8.64
N PRO A 80 5.09 13.96 9.31
CA PRO A 80 4.49 14.13 10.63
C PRO A 80 2.97 13.93 10.71
N THR A 81 2.27 14.02 9.57
CA THR A 81 0.80 14.01 9.50
C THR A 81 0.24 12.96 8.54
N HIS A 82 1.08 12.06 8.03
CA HIS A 82 0.66 11.06 7.05
C HIS A 82 1.05 9.66 7.51
N THR A 83 0.04 8.80 7.60
CA THR A 83 0.19 7.38 7.91
C THR A 83 -0.33 6.59 6.73
N HIS A 84 0.49 5.69 6.22
CA HIS A 84 0.19 4.83 5.10
C HIS A 84 -1.03 3.94 5.41
N GLN A 85 -2.00 3.91 4.50
CA GLN A 85 -3.28 3.21 4.70
C GLN A 85 -3.41 1.94 3.85
N GLY A 86 -2.28 1.35 3.45
CA GLY A 86 -2.27 0.20 2.56
C GLY A 86 -1.06 -0.70 2.73
N ILE A 87 -0.82 -1.52 1.71
CA ILE A 87 0.39 -2.32 1.56
C ILE A 87 0.89 -2.08 0.13
N ASP A 88 2.09 -1.52 0.02
CA ASP A 88 2.71 -1.28 -1.28
C ASP A 88 3.54 -2.50 -1.68
N ILE A 89 3.15 -3.13 -2.78
CA ILE A 89 3.82 -4.33 -3.31
C ILE A 89 4.51 -3.97 -4.63
N PHE A 90 5.84 -4.04 -4.63
CA PHE A 90 6.68 -3.66 -5.77
C PHE A 90 7.09 -4.90 -6.57
N ALA A 91 6.58 -5.07 -7.78
CA ALA A 91 6.88 -6.25 -8.61
C ALA A 91 8.37 -6.39 -8.99
N GLY A 92 9.08 -5.27 -9.17
CA GLY A 92 10.43 -5.26 -9.74
C GLY A 92 10.47 -5.47 -11.27
N THR A 93 9.30 -5.50 -11.93
CA THR A 93 9.16 -5.53 -13.39
C THR A 93 8.76 -4.15 -13.93
N GLU A 94 8.75 -4.00 -15.26
CA GLU A 94 8.14 -2.83 -15.90
C GLU A 94 6.63 -2.73 -15.61
N ALA A 95 6.09 -1.51 -15.73
CA ALA A 95 4.66 -1.23 -15.62
C ALA A 95 3.88 -1.95 -16.73
N GLY A 96 2.69 -2.45 -16.42
CA GLY A 96 1.86 -3.21 -17.37
C GLY A 96 2.22 -4.69 -17.51
N VAL A 97 3.22 -5.20 -16.76
CA VAL A 97 3.69 -6.59 -16.87
C VAL A 97 3.14 -7.49 -15.77
N THR A 98 3.25 -7.07 -14.51
CA THR A 98 2.90 -7.94 -13.38
C THR A 98 1.40 -7.88 -13.08
N ARG A 99 0.76 -9.06 -13.04
CA ARG A 99 -0.70 -9.19 -12.89
C ARG A 99 -1.16 -8.83 -11.47
N VAL A 100 -2.33 -8.19 -11.41
CA VAL A 100 -3.09 -7.95 -10.19
C VAL A 100 -4.38 -8.78 -10.25
N ILE A 101 -4.69 -9.46 -9.15
CA ILE A 101 -5.90 -10.28 -8.98
C ILE A 101 -6.70 -9.82 -7.76
N SER A 102 -7.99 -10.19 -7.72
CA SER A 102 -8.80 -10.00 -6.53
C SER A 102 -8.28 -10.90 -5.40
N ALA A 103 -8.09 -10.30 -4.23
CA ALA A 103 -7.59 -10.99 -3.04
C ALA A 103 -8.68 -11.84 -2.36
N TYR A 104 -9.95 -11.54 -2.61
CA TYR A 104 -11.11 -12.18 -2.00
C TYR A 104 -12.34 -12.09 -2.92
N PRO A 105 -13.33 -13.00 -2.83
CA PRO A 105 -14.58 -12.83 -3.55
C PRO A 105 -15.34 -11.57 -3.10
N GLY A 106 -16.02 -10.92 -4.03
CA GLY A 106 -16.80 -9.72 -3.74
C GLY A 106 -17.40 -9.08 -4.99
N TYR A 107 -17.67 -7.78 -4.89
CA TYR A 107 -18.31 -7.00 -5.94
C TYR A 107 -17.41 -5.84 -6.35
N LEU A 108 -16.88 -5.91 -7.57
CA LEU A 108 -15.95 -4.93 -8.12
C LEU A 108 -16.69 -3.71 -8.67
N THR A 109 -16.19 -2.52 -8.31
CA THR A 109 -16.60 -1.25 -8.88
C THR A 109 -15.37 -0.47 -9.37
N ARG A 110 -15.52 0.16 -10.54
CA ARG A 110 -14.59 1.13 -11.12
C ARG A 110 -15.38 2.37 -11.52
N LEU A 111 -15.17 3.48 -10.82
CA LEU A 111 -15.86 4.73 -11.17
C LEU A 111 -15.41 5.25 -12.56
N PRO A 112 -16.26 6.01 -13.28
CA PRO A 112 -15.95 6.50 -14.62
C PRO A 112 -14.63 7.28 -14.72
N GLU A 113 -14.28 8.04 -13.68
CA GLU A 113 -13.09 8.88 -13.60
C GLU A 113 -11.84 8.13 -13.09
N TRP A 114 -11.99 6.90 -12.61
CA TRP A 114 -10.86 6.11 -12.08
C TRP A 114 -10.00 5.52 -13.20
N LYS A 115 -8.82 6.13 -13.36
CA LYS A 115 -7.80 5.70 -14.33
C LYS A 115 -7.06 4.44 -13.88
N SER A 116 -6.71 4.38 -12.61
CA SER A 116 -5.71 3.44 -12.07
C SER A 116 -6.20 2.68 -10.84
N ALA A 117 -7.48 2.76 -10.51
CA ALA A 117 -8.03 2.15 -9.31
C ALA A 117 -9.32 1.39 -9.54
N VAL A 118 -9.52 0.34 -8.75
CA VAL A 118 -10.78 -0.39 -8.58
C VAL A 118 -10.97 -0.71 -7.10
N ILE A 119 -12.23 -0.92 -6.70
CA ILE A 119 -12.57 -1.43 -5.37
C ILE A 119 -13.31 -2.74 -5.49
N VAL A 120 -13.09 -3.63 -4.53
CA VAL A 120 -13.91 -4.83 -4.34
C VAL A 120 -14.61 -4.73 -3.00
N ARG A 121 -15.94 -4.63 -3.02
CA ARG A 121 -16.78 -4.65 -1.82
C ARG A 121 -16.96 -6.09 -1.35
N VAL A 122 -16.60 -6.36 -0.10
CA VAL A 122 -16.81 -7.65 0.56
C VAL A 122 -17.94 -7.47 1.59
N PRO A 123 -19.13 -8.04 1.38
CA PRO A 123 -20.30 -7.75 2.22
C PRO A 123 -20.17 -8.20 3.67
N SER A 124 -19.37 -9.24 3.92
CA SER A 124 -19.09 -9.76 5.26
C SER A 124 -17.61 -10.07 5.38
N ASP A 125 -16.90 -9.28 6.17
CA ASP A 125 -15.49 -9.45 6.49
C ASP A 125 -15.27 -10.85 7.11
N PRO A 126 -14.37 -11.67 6.54
CA PRO A 126 -14.05 -12.97 7.10
C PRO A 126 -13.40 -12.90 8.50
N LEU A 127 -12.87 -11.74 8.91
CA LEU A 127 -12.30 -11.53 10.24
C LEU A 127 -13.34 -11.00 11.24
N ASN A 128 -14.36 -10.28 10.74
CA ASN A 128 -15.43 -9.70 11.55
C ASN A 128 -16.79 -9.89 10.85
N PRO A 129 -17.40 -11.09 10.95
CA PRO A 129 -18.63 -11.41 10.22
C PRO A 129 -19.75 -10.39 10.44
N GLY A 130 -20.45 -10.03 9.37
CA GLY A 130 -21.50 -9.00 9.38
C GLY A 130 -21.02 -7.56 9.17
N GLN A 131 -19.69 -7.31 9.17
CA GLN A 131 -19.13 -6.02 8.77
C GLN A 131 -18.81 -6.02 7.28
N GLN A 132 -19.13 -4.93 6.58
CA GLN A 132 -18.71 -4.74 5.20
C GLN A 132 -17.34 -4.06 5.15
N ILE A 133 -16.48 -4.54 4.27
CA ILE A 133 -15.17 -3.93 3.98
C ILE A 133 -15.00 -3.70 2.48
N TRP A 134 -14.01 -2.89 2.12
CA TRP A 134 -13.58 -2.69 0.74
C TRP A 134 -12.10 -3.00 0.61
N LEU A 135 -11.75 -3.69 -0.46
CA LEU A 135 -10.37 -3.88 -0.89
C LEU A 135 -10.09 -2.86 -1.99
N TYR A 136 -9.11 -1.99 -1.77
CA TYR A 136 -8.68 -0.97 -2.72
C TYR A 136 -7.46 -1.47 -3.50
N TYR A 137 -7.50 -1.36 -4.83
CA TYR A 137 -6.38 -1.67 -5.72
C TYR A 137 -6.06 -0.40 -6.48
N THR A 138 -4.83 0.12 -6.37
CA THR A 138 -4.41 1.42 -6.92
C THR A 138 -3.18 1.27 -7.83
N HIS A 139 -2.78 2.38 -8.45
CA HIS A 139 -1.61 2.48 -9.33
C HIS A 139 -1.62 1.56 -10.55
N MET A 140 -2.78 1.07 -10.99
CA MET A 140 -2.93 0.17 -12.13
C MET A 140 -3.00 0.93 -13.48
N ALA A 141 -2.09 1.88 -13.70
CA ALA A 141 -1.96 2.65 -14.93
C ALA A 141 -0.51 3.10 -15.13
N ASP A 142 -0.14 3.43 -16.36
CA ASP A 142 1.18 4.04 -16.63
C ASP A 142 1.28 5.47 -16.08
N ARG A 143 2.49 6.03 -16.07
CA ARG A 143 2.77 7.43 -15.68
C ARG A 143 1.94 8.50 -16.40
N PHE A 144 1.36 8.21 -17.57
CA PHE A 144 0.51 9.13 -18.32
C PHE A 144 -0.98 8.96 -17.98
N GLY A 145 -1.32 7.95 -17.18
CA GLY A 145 -2.67 7.62 -16.77
C GLY A 145 -3.40 6.70 -17.74
N ASN A 146 -2.69 6.05 -18.66
CA ASN A 146 -3.27 4.99 -19.49
C ASN A 146 -3.49 3.75 -18.63
N SER A 147 -4.75 3.33 -18.53
CA SER A 147 -5.16 2.28 -17.61
C SER A 147 -4.64 0.90 -18.02
N PHE A 148 -4.19 0.13 -17.03
CA PHE A 148 -3.90 -1.30 -17.17
C PHE A 148 -4.97 -2.18 -16.50
N ILE A 149 -6.10 -1.60 -16.10
CA ILE A 149 -7.25 -2.35 -15.60
C ILE A 149 -7.87 -3.15 -16.76
N SER A 150 -8.23 -4.40 -16.49
CA SER A 150 -8.84 -5.32 -17.47
C SER A 150 -10.06 -4.69 -18.16
N GLU A 151 -10.22 -4.96 -19.46
CA GLU A 151 -11.37 -4.51 -20.25
C GLU A 151 -12.70 -5.13 -19.76
N GLU A 152 -12.66 -6.22 -18.99
CA GLU A 152 -13.84 -6.79 -18.30
C GLU A 152 -14.44 -5.83 -17.25
N PHE A 153 -13.62 -4.89 -16.77
CA PHE A 153 -14.00 -3.86 -15.79
C PHE A 153 -13.81 -2.46 -16.41
N PRO A 154 -14.64 -2.09 -17.41
CA PRO A 154 -14.54 -0.79 -18.05
C PRO A 154 -14.89 0.32 -17.05
N ALA A 155 -14.49 1.55 -17.37
CA ALA A 155 -14.84 2.72 -16.59
C ALA A 155 -16.39 2.82 -16.42
N GLY A 156 -16.85 2.99 -15.18
CA GLY A 156 -18.28 2.95 -14.85
C GLY A 156 -18.84 1.56 -14.52
N ALA A 157 -18.02 0.50 -14.58
CA ALA A 157 -18.43 -0.81 -14.07
C ALA A 157 -18.77 -0.72 -12.57
N SER A 158 -19.90 -1.29 -12.18
CA SER A 158 -20.39 -1.25 -10.81
C SER A 158 -20.91 -2.61 -10.38
N GLU A 159 -20.53 -3.00 -9.16
CA GLU A 159 -21.00 -4.19 -8.46
C GLU A 159 -20.88 -5.49 -9.28
N LYS A 160 -19.81 -5.62 -10.07
CA LYS A 160 -19.53 -6.82 -10.86
C LYS A 160 -19.03 -7.94 -9.95
N PRO A 161 -19.67 -9.12 -9.92
CA PRO A 161 -19.20 -10.21 -9.08
C PRO A 161 -17.81 -10.68 -9.54
N VAL A 162 -16.92 -10.88 -8.59
CA VAL A 162 -15.57 -11.42 -8.81
C VAL A 162 -15.26 -12.47 -7.75
N ASP A 163 -14.57 -13.53 -8.16
CA ASP A 163 -13.99 -14.53 -7.25
C ASP A 163 -12.59 -14.10 -6.79
N ALA A 164 -12.11 -14.69 -5.69
CA ALA A 164 -10.69 -14.61 -5.36
C ALA A 164 -9.85 -15.18 -6.52
N GLY A 165 -8.82 -14.47 -6.96
CA GLY A 165 -8.03 -14.85 -8.13
C GLY A 165 -8.51 -14.27 -9.46
N THR A 166 -9.66 -13.61 -9.50
CA THR A 166 -10.13 -12.91 -10.71
C THR A 166 -9.09 -11.88 -11.15
N PHE A 167 -8.73 -11.90 -12.44
CA PHE A 167 -7.74 -10.98 -12.99
C PHE A 167 -8.30 -9.57 -13.11
N LEU A 168 -7.65 -8.59 -12.45
CA LEU A 168 -8.11 -7.20 -12.41
C LEU A 168 -7.37 -6.30 -13.39
N GLY A 169 -6.15 -6.67 -13.77
CA GLY A 169 -5.28 -5.86 -14.62
C GLY A 169 -3.81 -6.04 -14.25
N TYR A 170 -2.98 -5.04 -14.53
CA TYR A 170 -1.55 -5.06 -14.23
C TYR A 170 -1.13 -3.93 -13.29
N GLN A 171 -0.04 -4.13 -12.55
CA GLN A 171 0.63 -3.06 -11.81
C GLN A 171 1.07 -1.95 -12.76
N GLY A 172 1.06 -0.72 -12.26
CA GLY A 172 1.62 0.44 -12.96
C GLY A 172 2.33 1.38 -11.99
N ASP A 173 2.59 2.60 -12.46
CA ASP A 173 3.39 3.62 -11.76
C ASP A 173 2.68 4.98 -11.72
N TYR A 174 1.37 5.02 -11.98
CA TYR A 174 0.57 6.24 -11.93
C TYR A 174 0.35 6.74 -10.50
N SER A 175 0.95 7.89 -10.16
CA SER A 175 0.79 8.56 -8.86
C SER A 175 -0.37 9.56 -8.81
N GLY A 176 -0.97 9.92 -9.95
CA GLY A 176 -1.97 11.00 -10.05
C GLY A 176 -1.36 12.39 -9.91
N ASP A 177 -0.73 12.65 -8.77
CA ASP A 177 0.10 13.81 -8.48
C ASP A 177 1.48 13.32 -7.97
N PRO A 178 2.54 13.42 -8.78
CA PRO A 178 3.89 13.02 -8.35
C PRO A 178 4.42 13.76 -7.12
N ASN A 179 3.90 14.95 -6.82
CA ASN A 179 4.31 15.72 -5.64
C ASN A 179 3.49 15.36 -4.39
N ASN A 180 2.33 14.73 -4.58
CA ASN A 180 1.44 14.26 -3.52
C ASN A 180 0.96 12.83 -3.85
N PRO A 181 1.88 11.85 -3.91
CA PRO A 181 1.48 10.48 -4.21
C PRO A 181 0.47 10.03 -3.14
N VAL A 182 -0.68 9.55 -3.60
CA VAL A 182 -1.69 8.95 -2.72
C VAL A 182 -1.39 7.46 -2.60
N GLY A 183 -0.91 7.09 -1.42
CA GLY A 183 -0.39 5.78 -1.03
C GLY A 183 0.20 5.95 0.35
#